data_AF-A0A949SQ52-F1
#
_entry.id   AF-A0A949SQ52-F1
#
_cell.length_a   1.000
_cell.length_b   1.000
_cell.length_c   1.000
_cell.angle_alpha   90.00
_cell.angle_beta   90.00
_cell.angle_gamma   90.00
#
_symmetry.space_group_name_H-M   'P 1'
#
loop_
_entity.id
_entity.type
_entity.pdbx_description
1 polymer ?
#
loop_
_entity_poly.entity_id
_entity_poly.type
_entity_poly.pdbx_seq_one_letter_code
_entity_poly.pdbx_strand_id
1 'polypeptide(L)'
;MLDIFTNPFYTFCMGLGLGAIFLVMAVVSHWRTKGEFRRYKTHLSDKLELEARQMQETNKEKTRLASENESLRVQIARLNEKPDNKLGRELEVLARAEKHMMINAPGFAPAWELAKSSALSQIEAEEKGSSFPQKIFRKLIGSSTGSAGNGTQPLPENATSGGKSGSAAA
;
A
#
# COMPACT_ATOMS: atom_id res chain seq x y z
N MET A 1 -87.14 9.00 -49.55
CA MET A 1 -85.73 9.27 -49.16
C MET A 1 -85.60 10.38 -48.11
N LEU A 2 -86.58 11.29 -47.93
CA LEU A 2 -86.54 12.36 -46.93
C LEU A 2 -87.13 11.98 -45.55
N ASP A 3 -87.92 10.90 -45.44
CA ASP A 3 -88.57 10.50 -44.17
C ASP A 3 -87.63 9.99 -43.07
N ILE A 4 -86.39 9.66 -43.44
CA ILE A 4 -85.31 9.31 -42.49
C ILE A 4 -84.83 10.53 -41.70
N PHE A 5 -84.97 11.73 -42.25
CA PHE A 5 -84.56 12.98 -41.61
C PHE A 5 -85.70 13.68 -40.86
N THR A 6 -86.96 13.39 -41.19
CA THR A 6 -88.13 14.01 -40.53
C THR A 6 -88.53 13.33 -39.22
N ASN A 7 -88.18 12.05 -39.03
CA ASN A 7 -88.50 11.30 -37.82
C ASN A 7 -87.45 11.51 -36.70
N PRO A 8 -87.81 12.12 -35.56
CA PRO A 8 -86.87 12.46 -34.49
C PRO A 8 -86.09 11.27 -33.91
N PHE A 9 -86.71 10.08 -33.90
CA PHE A 9 -86.10 8.86 -33.37
C PHE A 9 -84.94 8.33 -34.24
N TYR A 10 -85.07 8.40 -35.57
CA TYR A 10 -84.03 7.90 -36.48
C TYR A 10 -82.78 8.80 -36.48
N THR A 11 -82.95 10.12 -36.39
CA THR A 11 -81.83 11.07 -36.25
C THR A 11 -81.08 10.87 -34.93
N PHE A 12 -81.81 10.61 -33.83
CA PHE A 12 -81.20 10.30 -32.53
C PHE A 12 -80.40 9.00 -32.57
N CYS A 13 -80.95 7.93 -33.15
CA CYS A 13 -80.26 6.64 -33.29
C CYS A 13 -79.00 6.74 -34.17
N MET A 14 -79.04 7.51 -35.26
CA MET A 14 -77.86 7.77 -36.09
C MET A 14 -76.77 8.54 -35.34
N GLY A 15 -77.14 9.57 -34.55
CA GLY A 15 -76.20 10.32 -33.72
C GLY A 15 -75.57 9.46 -32.63
N LEU A 16 -76.36 8.62 -31.95
CA LEU A 16 -75.88 7.69 -30.93
C LEU A 16 -74.99 6.60 -31.53
N GLY A 17 -75.34 6.09 -32.71
CA GLY A 17 -74.52 5.13 -33.45
C GLY A 17 -73.17 5.73 -33.85
N LEU A 18 -73.16 6.94 -34.41
CA LEU A 18 -71.94 7.65 -34.76
C LEU A 18 -71.07 7.92 -33.52
N GLY A 19 -71.68 8.39 -32.43
CA GLY A 19 -71.00 8.61 -31.15
C GLY A 19 -70.39 7.34 -30.56
N ALA A 20 -71.12 6.22 -30.64
CA ALA A 20 -70.63 4.92 -30.19
C ALA A 20 -69.43 4.44 -31.01
N ILE A 21 -69.44 4.64 -32.34
CA ILE A 21 -68.31 4.30 -33.22
C ILE A 21 -67.07 5.12 -32.84
N PHE A 22 -67.22 6.44 -32.66
CA PHE A 22 -66.10 7.29 -32.23
C PHE A 22 -65.59 6.91 -30.84
N LEU A 23 -66.48 6.55 -29.91
CA LEU A 23 -66.11 6.10 -28.58
C LEU A 23 -65.31 4.80 -28.63
N VAL A 24 -65.76 3.81 -29.41
CA VAL A 24 -65.03 2.55 -29.59
C VAL A 24 -63.65 2.81 -30.21
N MET A 25 -63.57 3.66 -31.24
CA MET A 25 -62.30 4.00 -31.87
C MET A 25 -61.33 4.69 -30.90
N ALA A 26 -61.82 5.59 -30.05
CA ALA A 26 -61.04 6.27 -29.01
C ALA A 26 -60.57 5.31 -27.91
N VAL A 27 -61.41 4.37 -27.48
CA VAL A 27 -61.04 3.37 -26.47
C VAL A 27 -59.98 2.42 -27.03
N VAL A 28 -60.15 1.92 -28.25
CA VAL A 28 -59.17 1.03 -28.90
C VAL A 28 -57.83 1.73 -29.09
N SER A 29 -57.81 3.00 -29.53
CA SER A 29 -56.56 3.74 -29.70
C SER A 29 -55.84 3.95 -28.36
N HIS A 30 -56.58 4.35 -27.31
CA HIS A 30 -56.02 4.55 -25.98
C HIS A 30 -55.44 3.26 -25.40
N TRP A 31 -56.11 2.13 -25.60
CA TRP A 31 -55.64 0.82 -25.14
C TRP A 31 -54.36 0.39 -25.88
N ARG A 32 -54.29 0.64 -27.19
CA ARG A 32 -53.10 0.34 -28.00
C ARG A 32 -51.89 1.14 -27.52
N THR A 33 -52.04 2.45 -27.31
CA THR A 33 -50.96 3.32 -26.81
C THR A 33 -50.52 2.94 -25.40
N LYS A 34 -51.46 2.55 -24.52
CA LYS A 34 -51.15 2.15 -23.14
C LYS A 34 -50.36 0.83 -23.08
N GLY A 35 -50.61 -0.09 -24.02
CA GLY A 35 -49.86 -1.33 -24.16
C GLY A 35 -48.39 -1.09 -24.55
N GLU A 36 -48.16 -0.25 -25.57
CA GLU A 36 -46.81 0.11 -26.01
C GLU A 36 -46.05 0.87 -24.91
N PHE A 37 -46.71 1.80 -24.21
CA PHE A 37 -46.11 2.54 -23.10
C PHE A 37 -45.69 1.63 -21.93
N ARG A 38 -46.50 0.62 -21.60
CA ARG A 38 -46.13 -0.40 -20.59
C ARG A 38 -44.90 -1.18 -21.03
N ARG A 39 -44.84 -1.61 -22.29
CA ARG A 39 -43.70 -2.35 -22.82
C ARG A 39 -42.42 -1.52 -22.76
N TYR A 40 -42.46 -0.24 -23.16
CA TYR A 40 -41.30 0.64 -23.06
C TYR A 40 -40.83 0.85 -21.62
N LYS A 41 -41.76 0.99 -20.67
CA LYS A 41 -41.42 1.09 -19.24
C LYS A 41 -40.71 -0.15 -18.74
N THR A 42 -41.19 -1.35 -19.09
CA THR A 42 -40.54 -2.61 -18.70
C THR A 42 -39.15 -2.73 -19.31
N HIS A 43 -39.00 -2.46 -20.61
CA HIS A 43 -37.67 -2.49 -21.23
C HIS A 43 -36.70 -1.47 -20.61
N LEU A 44 -37.20 -0.30 -20.19
CA LEU A 44 -36.36 0.70 -19.53
C LEU A 44 -36.00 0.29 -18.10
N SER A 45 -36.95 -0.26 -17.33
CA SER A 45 -36.66 -0.77 -15.99
C SER A 45 -35.64 -1.90 -16.03
N ASP A 46 -35.77 -2.82 -17.00
CA ASP A 46 -34.86 -3.93 -17.16
C ASP A 46 -33.45 -3.45 -17.54
N LYS A 47 -33.35 -2.44 -18.42
CA LYS A 47 -32.07 -1.81 -18.77
C LYS A 47 -31.41 -1.12 -17.58
N LEU A 48 -32.17 -0.34 -16.82
CA LEU A 48 -31.65 0.33 -15.62
C LEU A 48 -31.22 -0.67 -14.56
N GLU A 49 -31.99 -1.75 -14.37
CA GLU A 49 -31.62 -2.80 -13.43
C GLU A 49 -30.34 -3.53 -13.88
N LEU A 50 -30.22 -3.83 -15.17
CA LEU A 50 -29.02 -4.44 -15.75
C LEU A 50 -27.80 -3.53 -15.61
N GLU A 51 -27.93 -2.24 -15.93
CA GLU A 51 -26.86 -1.25 -15.78
C GLU A 51 -26.44 -1.09 -14.32
N ALA A 52 -27.40 -1.06 -13.39
CA ALA A 52 -27.11 -1.00 -11.96
C ALA A 52 -26.35 -2.24 -11.48
N ARG A 53 -26.74 -3.45 -11.92
CA ARG A 53 -26.02 -4.69 -11.62
C ARG A 53 -24.60 -4.68 -12.18
N GLN A 54 -24.42 -4.27 -13.43
CA GLN A 54 -23.11 -4.16 -14.06
C GLN A 54 -22.22 -3.13 -13.36
N MET A 55 -22.79 -2.00 -12.95
CA MET A 55 -22.07 -0.98 -12.18
C MET A 55 -21.63 -1.52 -10.81
N GLN A 56 -22.51 -2.26 -10.13
CA GLN A 56 -22.18 -2.91 -8.86
C GLN A 56 -21.04 -3.92 -9.00
N GLU A 57 -21.08 -4.78 -10.03
CA GLU A 57 -20.04 -5.77 -10.29
C GLU A 57 -18.71 -5.10 -10.63
N THR A 58 -18.72 -4.09 -11.50
CA THR A 58 -17.53 -3.29 -11.85
C THR A 58 -16.94 -2.61 -10.62
N ASN A 59 -17.77 -2.03 -9.74
CA ASN A 59 -17.29 -1.42 -8.51
C ASN A 59 -16.73 -2.44 -7.54
N LYS A 60 -17.34 -3.63 -7.42
CA LYS A 60 -16.81 -4.73 -6.62
C LYS A 60 -15.44 -5.16 -7.10
N GLU A 61 -15.25 -5.34 -8.41
CA GLU A 61 -13.94 -5.67 -8.99
C GLU A 61 -12.90 -4.57 -8.74
N LYS A 62 -13.28 -3.29 -8.90
CA LYS A 62 -12.38 -2.16 -8.59
C LYS A 62 -11.93 -2.18 -7.13
N THR A 63 -12.86 -2.40 -6.18
CA THR A 63 -12.51 -2.47 -4.75
C THR A 63 -11.62 -3.67 -4.45
N ARG A 64 -11.88 -4.82 -5.07
CA ARG A 64 -11.04 -6.02 -4.95
C ARG A 64 -9.63 -5.76 -5.47
N LEU A 65 -9.49 -5.24 -6.69
CA LEU A 65 -8.19 -4.93 -7.29
C LEU A 65 -7.44 -3.87 -6.49
N ALA A 66 -8.12 -2.85 -5.99
CA ALA A 66 -7.50 -1.84 -5.12
C ALA A 66 -6.96 -2.47 -3.82
N SER A 67 -7.72 -3.37 -3.20
CA SER A 67 -7.28 -4.09 -1.99
C SER A 67 -6.10 -5.04 -2.26
N GLU A 68 -6.12 -5.75 -3.40
CA GLU A 68 -5.02 -6.63 -3.83
C GLU A 68 -3.76 -5.80 -4.14
N ASN A 69 -3.91 -4.64 -4.79
CA ASN A 69 -2.81 -3.74 -5.08
C ASN A 69 -2.14 -3.23 -3.80
N GLU A 70 -2.93 -2.78 -2.82
CA GLU A 70 -2.38 -2.32 -1.54
C GLU A 70 -1.70 -3.46 -0.78
N SER A 71 -2.31 -4.65 -0.75
CA SER A 71 -1.70 -5.85 -0.16
C SER A 71 -0.35 -6.19 -0.83
N LEU A 72 -0.29 -6.13 -2.15
CA LEU A 72 0.95 -6.37 -2.90
C LEU A 72 1.99 -5.27 -2.64
N ARG A 73 1.59 -4.00 -2.55
CA ARG A 73 2.51 -2.90 -2.19
C ARG A 73 3.11 -3.12 -0.81
N VAL A 74 2.30 -3.49 0.18
CA VAL A 74 2.76 -3.82 1.52
C VAL A 74 3.69 -5.03 1.51
N GLN A 75 3.36 -6.08 0.74
CA GLN A 75 4.23 -7.25 0.60
C GLN A 75 5.57 -6.90 -0.05
N ILE A 76 5.58 -6.09 -1.11
CA ILE A 76 6.81 -5.61 -1.77
C ILE A 76 7.62 -4.75 -0.80
N ALA A 77 6.98 -3.86 -0.05
CA ALA A 77 7.66 -3.07 0.99
C ALA A 77 8.31 -3.98 2.04
N ARG A 78 7.58 -4.98 2.55
CA ARG A 78 8.12 -5.99 3.49
C ARG A 78 9.24 -6.83 2.88
N LEU A 79 9.17 -7.16 1.59
CA LEU A 79 10.20 -7.92 0.89
C LEU A 79 11.46 -7.09 0.65
N ASN A 80 11.32 -5.80 0.37
CA ASN A 80 12.44 -4.86 0.29
C ASN A 80 13.03 -4.55 1.68
N GLU A 81 12.20 -4.60 2.72
CA GLU A 81 12.64 -4.56 4.11
C GLU A 81 13.28 -5.88 4.57
N LYS A 82 13.23 -6.97 3.78
CA LYS A 82 14.05 -8.15 4.09
C LYS A 82 15.50 -7.68 4.10
N PRO A 83 16.15 -7.70 5.27
CA PRO A 83 17.41 -7.03 5.50
C PRO A 83 18.55 -7.64 4.71
N ASP A 84 18.38 -8.69 3.90
CA ASP A 84 19.45 -9.38 3.18
C ASP A 84 20.25 -8.46 2.25
N ASN A 85 19.61 -7.53 1.54
CA ASN A 85 20.34 -6.60 0.67
C ASN A 85 21.07 -5.52 1.47
N LYS A 86 20.47 -5.04 2.56
CA LYS A 86 21.08 -4.05 3.44
C LYS A 86 22.23 -4.67 4.24
N LEU A 87 22.00 -5.82 4.85
CA LEU A 87 22.96 -6.63 5.58
C LEU A 87 24.09 -7.10 4.67
N GLY A 88 23.78 -7.53 3.44
CA GLY A 88 24.78 -7.88 2.43
C GLY A 88 25.68 -6.70 2.08
N ARG A 89 25.10 -5.52 1.85
CA ARG A 89 25.85 -4.29 1.61
C ARG A 89 26.70 -3.88 2.81
N GLU A 90 26.15 -3.93 4.02
CA GLU A 90 26.88 -3.62 5.26
C GLU A 90 28.04 -4.61 5.48
N LEU A 91 27.83 -5.91 5.25
CA LEU A 91 28.89 -6.93 5.30
C LEU A 91 29.98 -6.67 4.28
N GLU A 92 29.62 -6.29 3.06
CA GLU A 92 30.58 -5.96 2.01
C GLU A 92 31.40 -4.70 2.36
N VAL A 93 30.77 -3.69 2.96
CA VAL A 93 31.44 -2.49 3.47
C VAL A 93 32.41 -2.86 4.59
N LEU A 94 31.99 -3.67 5.55
CA LEU A 94 32.83 -4.14 6.65
C LEU A 94 34.02 -4.95 6.15
N ALA A 95 33.82 -5.87 5.20
CA ALA A 95 34.90 -6.69 4.63
C ALA A 95 35.94 -5.84 3.88
N ARG A 96 35.50 -4.78 3.17
CA ARG A 96 36.42 -3.83 2.52
C ARG A 96 37.18 -2.98 3.55
N ALA A 97 36.50 -2.52 4.59
CA ALA A 97 37.12 -1.76 5.67
C ALA A 97 38.16 -2.60 6.41
N GLU A 98 37.85 -3.86 6.74
CA GLU A 98 38.76 -4.83 7.35
C GLU A 98 40.04 -4.98 6.52
N LYS A 99 39.89 -5.25 5.21
CA LYS A 99 41.03 -5.38 4.31
C LYS A 99 41.90 -4.11 4.27
N HIS A 100 41.28 -2.93 4.29
CA HIS A 100 41.99 -1.66 4.29
C HIS A 100 42.74 -1.42 5.62
N MET A 101 42.14 -1.77 6.75
CA MET A 101 42.78 -1.65 8.07
C MET A 101 43.93 -2.64 8.23
N MET A 102 43.83 -3.86 7.72
CA MET A 102 44.94 -4.84 7.75
C MET A 102 46.19 -4.37 7.01
N ILE A 103 46.03 -3.58 5.95
CA ILE A 103 47.15 -3.07 5.14
C ILE A 103 47.75 -1.80 5.76
N ASN A 104 46.90 -0.89 6.26
CA ASN A 104 47.33 0.46 6.63
C ASN A 104 47.61 0.66 8.13
N ALA A 105 47.19 -0.27 9.00
CA ALA A 105 47.39 -0.15 10.44
C ALA A 105 48.35 -1.23 10.96
N PRO A 106 49.57 -0.87 11.42
CA PRO A 106 50.49 -1.82 12.03
C PRO A 106 49.91 -2.38 13.33
N GLY A 107 49.98 -3.70 13.52
CA GLY A 107 49.44 -4.38 14.70
C GLY A 107 47.93 -4.62 14.69
N PHE A 108 47.20 -4.15 13.68
CA PHE A 108 45.76 -4.38 13.55
C PHE A 108 45.44 -5.86 13.27
N ALA A 109 46.15 -6.50 12.34
CA ALA A 109 45.91 -7.90 11.97
C ALA A 109 45.96 -8.88 13.17
N PRO A 110 46.99 -8.90 14.05
CA PRO A 110 47.00 -9.79 15.20
C PRO A 110 45.93 -9.46 16.26
N ALA A 111 45.63 -8.18 16.47
CA ALA A 111 44.55 -7.77 17.37
C ALA A 111 43.16 -8.17 16.85
N TRP A 112 42.97 -8.11 15.53
CA TRP A 112 41.76 -8.52 14.85
C TRP A 112 41.52 -10.03 14.91
N GLU A 113 42.55 -10.85 14.65
CA GLU A 113 42.45 -12.31 14.76
C GLU A 113 42.16 -12.76 16.20
N LEU A 114 42.74 -12.08 17.20
CA LEU A 114 42.41 -12.31 18.61
C LEU A 114 40.96 -11.91 18.94
N ALA A 115 40.49 -10.77 18.43
CA ALA A 115 39.11 -10.34 18.62
C ALA A 115 38.11 -11.29 17.95
N LYS A 116 38.44 -11.80 16.74
CA LYS A 116 37.62 -12.75 16.00
C LYS A 116 37.52 -14.10 16.72
N SER A 117 38.63 -14.64 17.20
CA SER A 117 38.63 -15.88 17.99
C SER A 117 37.89 -15.72 19.32
N SER A 118 38.01 -14.58 20.00
CA SER A 118 37.26 -14.26 21.21
C SER A 118 35.75 -14.09 20.96
N ALA A 119 35.36 -13.53 19.81
CA ALA A 119 33.96 -13.41 19.42
C ALA A 119 33.34 -14.77 19.08
N LEU A 120 34.08 -15.64 18.37
CA LEU A 120 33.63 -17.00 18.05
C LEU A 120 33.40 -17.82 19.33
N SER A 121 34.32 -17.75 20.30
CA SER A 121 34.16 -18.46 21.57
C SER A 121 33.01 -17.91 22.43
N GLN A 122 32.73 -16.61 22.37
CA GLN A 122 31.57 -16.00 23.03
C GLN A 122 30.26 -16.48 22.42
N ILE A 123 30.16 -16.52 21.08
CA ILE A 123 28.96 -17.02 20.38
C ILE A 123 28.74 -18.50 20.72
N GLU A 124 29.80 -19.32 20.68
CA GLU A 124 29.72 -20.74 21.02
C GLU A 124 29.30 -20.96 22.48
N ALA A 125 29.73 -20.09 23.42
CA ALA A 125 29.31 -20.14 24.81
C ALA A 125 27.85 -19.68 25.01
N GLU A 126 27.38 -18.71 24.23
CA GLU A 126 25.98 -18.25 24.20
C GLU A 126 25.06 -19.36 23.65
N GLU A 127 25.48 -20.05 22.58
CA GLU A 127 24.75 -21.18 21.97
C GLU A 127 24.70 -22.41 22.89
N LYS A 128 25.74 -22.63 23.70
CA LYS A 128 25.81 -23.69 24.71
C LYS A 128 25.07 -23.35 26.01
N GLY A 129 24.47 -22.16 26.13
CA GLY A 129 23.66 -21.73 27.27
C GLY A 129 24.45 -21.37 28.54
N SER A 130 25.77 -21.21 28.45
CA SER A 130 26.65 -20.97 29.61
C SER A 130 26.96 -19.50 29.87
N SER A 131 26.52 -18.57 29.02
CA SER A 131 26.70 -17.13 29.19
C SER A 131 25.39 -16.37 29.01
N PHE A 132 25.03 -15.58 30.04
CA PHE A 132 23.88 -14.69 29.98
C PHE A 132 24.16 -13.56 28.96
N PRO A 133 23.22 -13.21 28.06
CA PRO A 133 23.48 -12.27 26.98
C PRO A 133 23.97 -10.91 27.51
N GLN A 134 25.21 -10.53 27.20
CA GLN A 134 25.82 -9.25 27.62
C GLN A 134 25.00 -8.03 27.17
N LYS A 135 24.21 -8.17 26.10
CA LYS A 135 23.26 -7.15 25.61
C LYS A 135 22.17 -6.81 26.65
N ILE A 136 21.84 -7.74 27.55
CA ILE A 136 20.85 -7.56 28.62
C ILE A 136 21.52 -6.92 29.84
N PHE A 137 22.74 -7.35 30.21
CA PHE A 137 23.49 -6.77 31.34
C PHE A 137 23.85 -5.30 31.15
N ARG A 138 24.24 -4.91 29.93
CA ARG A 138 24.60 -3.52 29.60
C ARG A 138 23.39 -2.57 29.62
N LYS A 139 22.18 -3.09 29.37
CA LYS A 139 20.91 -2.36 29.56
C LYS A 139 20.47 -2.28 31.03
N LEU A 140 20.88 -3.25 31.86
CA LEU A 140 20.48 -3.31 33.27
C LEU A 140 21.39 -2.49 34.21
N ILE A 141 22.68 -2.37 33.89
CA ILE A 141 23.66 -1.60 34.68
C ILE A 141 23.86 -0.17 34.15
N GLY A 142 23.55 0.09 32.88
CA GLY A 142 23.71 1.42 32.26
C GLY A 142 22.51 2.37 32.40
N SER A 143 21.41 1.93 33.02
CA SER A 143 20.16 2.72 33.12
C SER A 143 19.83 3.23 34.52
N SER A 144 20.69 3.00 35.52
CA SER A 144 20.42 3.39 36.91
C SER A 144 21.44 4.33 37.55
N THR A 145 22.40 4.87 36.80
CA THR A 145 23.32 5.89 37.33
C THR A 145 23.27 7.17 36.50
N GLY A 146 22.22 7.96 36.74
CA GLY A 146 22.25 9.38 36.48
C GLY A 146 23.03 10.09 37.59
N SER A 147 24.11 10.77 37.20
CA SER A 147 24.84 11.81 37.94
C SER A 147 25.88 11.37 38.98
N ALA A 148 27.15 11.30 38.55
CA ALA A 148 28.26 12.07 39.14
C ALA A 148 29.62 11.64 38.54
N GLY A 149 30.39 12.60 38.05
CA GLY A 149 31.84 12.56 38.17
C GLY A 149 32.65 12.00 37.00
N ASN A 150 33.09 12.92 36.14
CA ASN A 150 34.50 13.12 35.78
C ASN A 150 35.24 12.00 35.03
N GLY A 151 35.62 12.26 33.77
CA GLY A 151 36.49 11.35 33.03
C GLY A 151 36.81 11.79 31.60
N THR A 152 37.10 13.06 31.39
CA THR A 152 37.86 13.53 30.23
C THR A 152 39.18 12.75 30.15
N GLN A 153 39.34 11.90 29.15
CA GLN A 153 40.65 11.47 28.66
C GLN A 153 40.67 11.72 27.14
N PRO A 154 41.01 12.95 26.70
CA PRO A 154 41.50 13.15 25.36
C PRO A 154 42.85 12.43 25.26
N LEU A 155 42.99 11.61 24.21
CA LEU A 155 44.26 11.00 23.82
C LEU A 155 45.31 12.12 23.67
N PRO A 156 46.51 12.02 24.26
CA PRO A 156 47.50 13.09 24.19
C PRO A 156 48.01 13.28 22.75
N GLU A 157 47.53 14.36 22.13
CA GLU A 157 48.17 15.04 21.01
C GLU A 157 49.45 15.71 21.54
N ASN A 158 50.59 15.01 21.51
CA ASN A 158 51.89 15.66 21.41
C ASN A 158 52.97 14.69 20.93
N ALA A 159 53.15 14.59 19.62
CA ALA A 159 54.41 14.17 19.02
C ALA A 159 54.49 14.61 17.55
N THR A 160 54.51 15.92 17.29
CA THR A 160 55.22 16.52 16.13
C THR A 160 55.01 18.03 16.07
N SER A 161 55.91 18.81 16.68
CA SER A 161 56.39 20.07 16.09
C SER A 161 57.57 20.64 16.90
N GLY A 162 58.77 20.16 16.60
CA GLY A 162 60.03 20.87 16.85
C GLY A 162 60.71 21.14 15.52
N GLY A 163 60.13 22.02 14.70
CA GLY A 163 60.68 22.43 13.42
C GLY A 163 61.67 23.59 13.53
N LYS A 164 62.94 23.30 13.24
CA LYS A 164 63.87 24.03 12.34
C LYS A 164 64.14 25.54 12.56
N SER A 165 65.39 25.85 12.93
CA SER A 165 66.19 26.99 12.37
C SER A 165 67.69 26.76 12.66
N GLY A 166 68.51 26.36 11.68
CA GLY A 166 69.59 27.19 11.08
C GLY A 166 70.93 26.93 11.80
N SER A 167 72.14 26.97 11.24
CA SER A 167 72.72 27.42 9.98
C SER A 167 74.22 27.04 9.99
N ALA A 168 74.82 26.86 8.80
CA ALA A 168 76.22 27.13 8.44
C ALA A 168 77.42 26.32 9.02
N ALA A 169 78.14 25.72 8.06
CA ALA A 169 79.58 25.88 7.78
C ALA A 169 80.62 25.72 8.91
N ALA A 170 81.45 24.68 8.82
CA ALA A 170 82.89 24.75 8.53
C ALA A 170 83.47 23.32 8.51
#